data_AF-A0A067E235-F1
#
_entry.id   AF-A0A067E235-F1
#
_cell.length_a   1.000
_cell.length_b   1.000
_cell.length_c   1.000
_cell.angle_alpha   90.00
_cell.angle_beta   90.00
_cell.angle_gamma   90.00
#
_symmetry.space_group_name_H-M   'P 1'
#
loop_
_entity.id
_entity.type
_entity.pdbx_description
1 polymer ?
#
loop_
_entity_poly.entity_id
_entity_poly.type
_entity_poly.pdbx_seq_one_letter_code
_entity_poly.pdbx_strand_id
1 'polypeptide(L)'
;MRTVPKSYYKHFSNSEQIDFQKQSSLITLPQPRAHPFVPKDHPFFVRTDLTAHEMGPPKTVRTISQEAFDEVVKENMEDLGMEPTEALQDAIQTLSLQGVDLSGIVKCVPGESSLKDNPLIQSLERLKQLDLNSKDKFSDEDLNEMMGLFDKLIELCGGNEGSVNAAVATKNGGVELVCSICYKMRCGSKRVLDSCLKTMALLVHDVQSTETFRTGGGPKLLVNILIDGNEDPEILNSGFAVVAASATGNEVVKESYMELKIDELILEILSRQRNDSIQSLYDAIRVLLTPDDDQVVASQVYGYARRFAKIGIARALVHSLHAGLSSPSLISASIALKAVAVNDEICKSVAENGGIDALLRCIDDSGLQGNKTVARICCSLLSKV
;
A
#
# COMPACT_ATOMS: atom_id res chain seq x y z
N MET A 1 14.53 -28.91 62.44
CA MET A 1 14.27 -29.40 61.07
C MET A 1 15.13 -28.56 60.11
N ARG A 2 16.35 -29.02 59.77
CA ARG A 2 16.83 -29.51 58.43
C ARG A 2 16.51 -28.52 57.28
N THR A 3 17.40 -28.00 56.43
CA THR A 3 18.86 -28.11 56.11
C THR A 3 19.21 -26.98 55.10
N VAL A 4 20.47 -26.54 55.06
CA VAL A 4 21.14 -25.52 54.17
C VAL A 4 21.44 -26.09 52.74
N PRO A 5 22.19 -25.48 51.77
CA PRO A 5 22.57 -24.08 51.39
C PRO A 5 22.65 -23.80 49.84
N LYS A 6 23.23 -22.63 49.45
CA LYS A 6 24.07 -22.25 48.25
C LYS A 6 23.46 -21.15 47.36
N SER A 7 24.14 -20.20 46.71
CA SER A 7 25.54 -19.70 46.66
C SER A 7 25.63 -18.63 45.53
N TYR A 8 26.35 -17.50 45.77
CA TYR A 8 27.23 -16.73 44.84
C TYR A 8 26.68 -16.21 43.48
N TYR A 9 26.81 -14.93 43.06
CA TYR A 9 28.01 -14.08 42.80
C TYR A 9 27.56 -12.60 42.63
N LYS A 10 28.04 -11.58 43.38
CA LYS A 10 29.16 -10.62 43.09
C LYS A 10 29.55 -10.53 41.60
N HIS A 11 29.56 -9.36 40.93
CA HIS A 11 30.46 -8.23 41.16
C HIS A 11 29.93 -6.89 40.57
N PHE A 12 29.91 -5.85 41.39
CA PHE A 12 30.11 -4.44 41.00
C PHE A 12 31.41 -3.99 41.67
N SER A 13 32.23 -3.22 40.97
CA SER A 13 33.35 -2.45 41.56
C SER A 13 33.13 -0.96 41.28
N ASN A 14 33.15 -0.21 42.38
CA ASN A 14 33.08 1.25 42.47
C ASN A 14 34.42 1.92 42.15
N SER A 15 34.36 3.14 41.63
CA SER A 15 35.28 4.27 41.84
C SER A 15 34.78 5.40 40.92
N GLU A 16 34.38 6.63 41.31
CA GLU A 16 34.69 7.48 42.45
C GLU A 16 33.51 8.44 42.72
N GLN A 17 33.26 8.71 44.00
CA GLN A 17 32.50 9.87 44.49
C GLN A 17 33.48 11.04 44.68
N ILE A 18 33.15 12.23 44.19
CA ILE A 18 33.52 13.49 44.85
C ILE A 18 32.31 14.45 44.79
N ASP A 19 31.89 14.82 45.99
CA ASP A 19 30.83 15.73 46.39
C ASP A 19 31.24 17.21 46.18
N PHE A 20 30.29 18.14 46.14
CA PHE A 20 30.30 19.42 46.87
C PHE A 20 29.28 20.42 46.30
N GLN A 21 28.13 20.47 46.97
CA GLN A 21 27.28 21.67 47.04
C GLN A 21 28.03 22.85 47.68
N LYS A 22 27.89 24.05 47.09
CA LYS A 22 27.51 25.34 47.75
C LYS A 22 27.85 26.53 46.84
N GLN A 23 26.84 27.29 46.41
CA GLN A 23 26.63 28.66 46.87
C GLN A 23 25.40 29.29 46.20
N SER A 24 24.48 29.72 47.06
CA SER A 24 23.38 30.62 46.74
C SER A 24 23.91 32.05 46.75
N SER A 25 23.49 32.90 45.80
CA SER A 25 22.75 34.15 46.07
C SER A 25 22.88 35.22 44.97
N LEU A 26 21.72 35.82 44.66
CA LEU A 26 21.48 37.25 44.43
C LEU A 26 21.74 37.90 43.03
N ILE A 27 20.64 38.47 42.50
CA ILE A 27 20.50 39.78 41.78
C ILE A 27 20.01 39.73 40.31
N THR A 28 18.68 39.89 40.20
CA THR A 28 17.92 40.88 39.40
C THR A 28 17.77 40.74 37.87
N LEU A 29 16.54 40.40 37.48
CA LEU A 29 15.91 40.60 36.16
C LEU A 29 15.61 42.08 35.87
N PRO A 30 15.68 42.54 34.61
CA PRO A 30 14.86 43.66 34.15
C PRO A 30 13.71 43.19 33.23
N GLN A 31 12.50 43.68 33.54
CA GLN A 31 11.30 43.54 32.73
C GLN A 31 11.36 44.33 31.41
N PRO A 32 10.54 43.97 30.39
CA PRO A 32 10.58 44.57 29.06
C PRO A 32 9.80 45.89 28.97
N ARG A 33 10.34 46.83 28.19
CA ARG A 33 9.70 48.12 27.88
C ARG A 33 8.61 47.94 26.81
N ALA A 34 7.42 48.46 27.11
CA ALA A 34 6.37 48.72 26.12
C ALA A 34 6.62 50.05 25.41
N HIS A 35 6.32 50.14 24.11
CA HIS A 35 5.56 51.24 23.50
C HIS A 35 5.01 50.84 22.12
N PRO A 36 3.89 51.44 21.68
CA PRO A 36 2.96 50.89 20.70
C PRO A 36 3.18 51.46 19.29
N PHE A 37 2.84 50.73 18.22
CA PHE A 37 2.30 51.27 16.95
C PHE A 37 1.93 50.13 15.98
N VAL A 38 0.70 50.19 15.46
CA VAL A 38 0.05 49.37 14.40
C VAL A 38 -0.75 50.40 13.56
N PRO A 39 -1.17 50.22 12.28
CA PRO A 39 -1.13 49.04 11.38
C PRO A 39 -0.61 49.33 9.94
N LYS A 40 -0.53 48.27 9.10
CA LYS A 40 -1.28 48.19 7.82
C LYS A 40 -1.20 46.78 7.17
N ASP A 41 -2.40 46.21 7.01
CA ASP A 41 -2.93 45.47 5.86
C ASP A 41 -2.26 44.17 5.35
N HIS A 42 -2.78 43.02 5.81
CA HIS A 42 -3.03 41.87 4.93
C HIS A 42 -4.20 40.99 5.45
N PRO A 43 -4.98 40.36 4.55
CA PRO A 43 -6.37 39.99 4.83
C PRO A 43 -6.54 38.67 5.59
N PHE A 44 -7.29 38.78 6.68
CA PHE A 44 -8.29 37.84 7.21
C PHE A 44 -8.22 36.36 6.77
N PHE A 45 -7.64 35.53 7.63
CA PHE A 45 -8.10 34.15 7.81
C PHE A 45 -9.38 34.20 8.65
N VAL A 46 -10.54 34.05 8.01
CA VAL A 46 -11.80 33.89 8.74
C VAL A 46 -11.81 32.50 9.36
N ARG A 47 -11.68 32.47 10.69
CA ARG A 47 -11.88 31.29 11.51
C ARG A 47 -13.39 31.06 11.62
N THR A 48 -13.93 30.19 10.77
CA THR A 48 -15.26 29.63 10.97
C THR A 48 -15.14 28.52 12.02
N ASP A 49 -15.61 28.81 13.22
CA ASP A 49 -15.92 27.81 14.25
C ASP A 49 -17.00 26.87 13.69
N LEU A 50 -16.58 25.76 13.09
CA LEU A 50 -17.45 24.62 12.83
C LEU A 50 -17.44 23.75 14.07
N THR A 51 -18.60 23.70 14.71
CA THR A 51 -18.97 22.79 15.79
C THR A 51 -18.41 21.39 15.56
N ALA A 52 -17.70 20.88 16.55
CA ALA A 52 -17.28 19.48 16.60
C ALA A 52 -18.51 18.58 16.47
N HIS A 53 -18.70 18.01 15.27
CA HIS A 53 -19.50 16.81 15.13
C HIS A 53 -18.69 15.69 15.80
N GLU A 54 -19.18 15.17 16.92
CA GLU A 54 -18.73 13.91 17.48
C GLU A 54 -18.80 12.85 16.37
N MET A 55 -17.64 12.47 15.85
CA MET A 55 -17.49 11.29 15.01
C MET A 55 -17.78 10.10 15.93
N GLY A 56 -18.96 9.49 15.74
CA GLY A 56 -19.27 8.22 16.37
C GLY A 56 -18.20 7.18 16.04
N PRO A 57 -18.06 6.13 16.87
CA PRO A 57 -17.09 5.07 16.63
C PRO A 57 -17.28 4.49 15.21
N PRO A 58 -16.20 4.01 14.55
CA PRO A 58 -16.31 3.40 13.23
C PRO A 58 -17.41 2.35 13.28
N LYS A 59 -18.35 2.39 12.31
CA LYS A 59 -19.39 1.37 12.18
C LYS A 59 -18.68 0.03 12.04
N THR A 60 -18.61 -0.74 13.12
CA THR A 60 -18.09 -2.10 13.10
C THR A 60 -19.04 -2.91 12.23
N VAL A 61 -18.65 -3.14 10.98
CA VAL A 61 -19.39 -4.03 10.08
C VAL A 61 -19.38 -5.42 10.73
N ARG A 62 -20.56 -6.03 10.89
CA ARG A 62 -20.68 -7.32 11.55
C ARG A 62 -20.08 -8.37 10.62
N THR A 63 -19.15 -9.19 11.11
CA THR A 63 -18.53 -10.27 10.32
C THR A 63 -19.00 -11.63 10.81
N ILE A 64 -18.85 -12.65 9.96
CA ILE A 64 -19.15 -14.06 10.26
C ILE A 64 -17.97 -14.94 9.83
N SER A 65 -17.75 -16.06 10.49
CA SER A 65 -16.77 -17.07 10.06
C SER A 65 -17.38 -18.01 9.01
N GLN A 66 -16.55 -18.75 8.27
CA GLN A 66 -17.05 -19.71 7.32
C GLN A 66 -17.85 -20.83 8.00
N GLU A 67 -17.39 -21.32 9.15
CA GLU A 67 -18.08 -22.36 9.91
C GLU A 67 -19.45 -21.90 10.41
N ALA A 68 -19.54 -20.64 10.87
CA ALA A 68 -20.80 -20.07 11.30
C ALA A 68 -21.75 -19.84 10.12
N PHE A 69 -21.24 -19.46 8.94
CA PHE A 69 -22.06 -19.36 7.73
C PHE A 69 -22.57 -20.74 7.29
N ASP A 70 -21.70 -21.74 7.25
CA ASP A 70 -22.05 -23.10 6.86
C ASP A 70 -23.09 -23.71 7.82
N GLU A 71 -23.00 -23.42 9.13
CA GLU A 71 -23.99 -23.86 10.11
C GLU A 71 -25.35 -23.19 9.87
N VAL A 72 -25.40 -21.90 9.53
CA VAL A 72 -26.68 -21.22 9.18
C VAL A 72 -27.32 -21.85 7.94
N VAL A 73 -26.53 -22.16 6.91
CA VAL A 73 -27.07 -22.84 5.71
C VAL A 73 -27.58 -24.24 6.06
N LYS A 74 -26.85 -24.96 6.93
CA LYS A 74 -27.23 -26.29 7.38
C LYS A 74 -28.50 -26.27 8.25
N GLU A 75 -28.62 -25.33 9.18
CA GLU A 75 -29.84 -25.10 9.96
C GLU A 75 -31.03 -24.80 9.05
N ASN A 76 -30.85 -23.97 8.02
CA ASN A 76 -31.89 -23.72 7.01
C ASN A 76 -32.34 -25.00 6.28
N MET A 77 -31.41 -25.92 5.99
CA MET A 77 -31.74 -27.21 5.37
C MET A 77 -32.43 -28.17 6.34
N GLU A 78 -31.89 -28.34 7.55
CA GLU A 78 -32.32 -29.36 8.51
C GLU A 78 -33.58 -28.94 9.28
N ASP A 79 -33.67 -27.69 9.74
CA ASP A 79 -34.75 -27.20 10.60
C ASP A 79 -35.92 -26.63 9.79
N LEU A 80 -35.64 -25.95 8.68
CA LEU A 80 -36.67 -25.35 7.82
C LEU A 80 -37.05 -26.25 6.64
N GLY A 81 -36.30 -27.34 6.40
CA GLY A 81 -36.56 -28.28 5.31
C GLY A 81 -36.39 -27.68 3.92
N MET A 82 -35.58 -26.62 3.80
CA MET A 82 -35.32 -25.95 2.52
C MET A 82 -34.45 -26.81 1.60
N GLU A 83 -34.67 -26.70 0.29
CA GLU A 83 -33.76 -27.31 -0.69
C GLU A 83 -32.36 -26.67 -0.59
N PRO A 84 -31.26 -27.40 -0.88
CA PRO A 84 -29.91 -26.94 -0.54
C PRO A 84 -29.53 -25.59 -1.18
N THR A 85 -29.95 -25.36 -2.42
CA THR A 85 -29.72 -24.08 -3.12
C THR A 85 -30.59 -22.94 -2.57
N GLU A 86 -31.81 -23.24 -2.13
CA GLU A 86 -32.71 -22.30 -1.49
C GLU A 86 -32.17 -21.90 -0.12
N ALA A 87 -31.74 -22.86 0.69
CA ALA A 87 -31.15 -22.64 2.01
C ALA A 87 -29.93 -21.72 1.95
N LEU A 88 -29.06 -21.91 0.95
CA LEU A 88 -27.90 -21.06 0.70
C LEU A 88 -28.30 -19.62 0.35
N GLN A 89 -29.27 -19.45 -0.55
CA GLN A 89 -29.74 -18.11 -0.94
C GLN A 89 -30.43 -17.40 0.23
N ASP A 90 -31.21 -18.12 1.03
CA ASP A 90 -31.86 -17.58 2.22
C ASP A 90 -30.82 -17.13 3.26
N ALA A 91 -29.80 -17.94 3.55
CA ALA A 91 -28.73 -17.58 4.48
C ALA A 91 -27.99 -16.31 4.01
N ILE A 92 -27.65 -16.22 2.72
CA ILE A 92 -27.02 -15.03 2.13
C ILE A 92 -27.93 -13.82 2.30
N GLN A 93 -29.22 -13.95 1.98
CA GLN A 93 -30.18 -12.85 2.06
C GLN A 93 -30.38 -12.38 3.51
N THR A 94 -30.61 -13.31 4.43
CA THR A 94 -30.83 -13.04 5.85
C THR A 94 -29.63 -12.36 6.50
N LEU A 95 -28.43 -12.89 6.30
CA LEU A 95 -27.20 -12.30 6.85
C LEU A 95 -26.92 -10.93 6.23
N SER A 96 -27.15 -10.76 4.92
CA SER A 96 -27.01 -9.46 4.26
C SER A 96 -28.01 -8.42 4.80
N LEU A 97 -29.27 -8.82 5.05
CA LEU A 97 -30.30 -7.95 5.65
C LEU A 97 -29.94 -7.55 7.10
N GLN A 98 -29.21 -8.40 7.82
CA GLN A 98 -28.68 -8.10 9.14
C GLN A 98 -27.41 -7.24 9.12
N GLY A 99 -26.93 -6.85 7.92
CA GLY A 99 -25.72 -6.05 7.74
C GLY A 99 -24.43 -6.82 8.02
N VAL A 100 -24.45 -8.14 7.85
CA VAL A 100 -23.24 -8.98 7.95
C VAL A 100 -22.44 -8.90 6.66
N ASP A 101 -21.14 -8.67 6.76
CA ASP A 101 -20.20 -8.73 5.65
C ASP A 101 -19.88 -10.18 5.26
N LEU A 102 -20.23 -10.52 4.02
CA LEU A 102 -20.01 -11.84 3.40
C LEU A 102 -18.88 -11.84 2.35
N SER A 103 -18.11 -10.75 2.22
CA SER A 103 -17.12 -10.58 1.14
C SER A 103 -16.04 -11.66 1.10
N GLY A 104 -15.65 -12.21 2.25
CA GLY A 104 -14.67 -13.30 2.35
C GLY A 104 -15.26 -14.66 2.75
N ILE A 105 -16.54 -14.89 2.47
CA ILE A 105 -17.22 -16.17 2.68
C ILE A 105 -17.36 -16.90 1.35
N VAL A 106 -16.99 -18.18 1.33
CA VAL A 106 -17.25 -19.08 0.21
C VAL A 106 -18.73 -19.44 0.24
N LYS A 107 -19.46 -18.99 -0.78
CA LYS A 107 -20.92 -19.14 -0.88
C LYS A 107 -21.27 -20.44 -1.60
N CYS A 108 -21.08 -21.57 -0.92
CA CYS A 108 -21.40 -22.90 -1.44
C CYS A 108 -22.30 -23.68 -0.50
N VAL A 109 -23.01 -24.67 -1.03
CA VAL A 109 -23.85 -25.57 -0.24
C VAL A 109 -22.95 -26.50 0.59
N PRO A 110 -23.07 -26.53 1.93
CA PRO A 110 -22.32 -27.44 2.77
C PRO A 110 -22.60 -28.91 2.39
N GLY A 111 -21.54 -29.69 2.14
CA GLY A 111 -21.64 -31.13 1.88
C GLY A 111 -21.79 -31.55 0.41
N GLU A 112 -22.29 -30.68 -0.48
CA GLU A 112 -22.31 -30.95 -1.95
C GLU A 112 -21.03 -30.48 -2.64
N SER A 113 -20.50 -29.34 -2.20
CA SER A 113 -19.20 -28.81 -2.62
C SER A 113 -18.51 -28.33 -1.36
N SER A 114 -17.36 -28.91 -1.03
CA SER A 114 -16.64 -28.53 0.16
C SER A 114 -15.82 -27.27 -0.10
N LEU A 115 -15.45 -26.54 0.97
CA LEU A 115 -14.41 -25.51 0.90
C LEU A 115 -13.14 -26.01 0.21
N LYS A 116 -12.84 -27.31 0.37
CA LYS A 116 -11.69 -27.98 -0.24
C LYS A 116 -11.86 -28.23 -1.75
N ASP A 117 -13.07 -28.10 -2.30
CA ASP A 117 -13.34 -28.19 -3.72
C ASP A 117 -13.22 -26.83 -4.43
N ASN A 118 -13.16 -25.73 -3.66
CA ASN A 118 -12.95 -24.41 -4.22
C ASN A 118 -11.52 -24.30 -4.81
N PRO A 119 -11.37 -23.98 -6.11
CA PRO A 119 -10.07 -23.95 -6.78
C PRO A 119 -9.11 -22.90 -6.21
N LEU A 120 -9.62 -21.82 -5.61
CA LEU A 120 -8.84 -20.80 -4.91
C LEU A 120 -8.24 -21.39 -3.62
N ILE A 121 -9.07 -22.00 -2.78
CA ILE A 121 -8.67 -22.59 -1.49
C ILE A 121 -7.70 -23.74 -1.72
N GLN A 122 -7.95 -24.60 -2.71
CA GLN A 122 -7.01 -25.66 -3.10
C GLN A 122 -5.63 -25.10 -3.46
N SER A 123 -5.60 -23.99 -4.21
CA SER A 123 -4.33 -23.40 -4.64
C SER A 123 -3.57 -22.80 -3.45
N LEU A 124 -4.27 -22.13 -2.53
CA LEU A 124 -3.68 -21.60 -1.30
C LEU A 124 -3.17 -22.71 -0.37
N GLU A 125 -3.96 -23.76 -0.14
CA GLU A 125 -3.53 -24.88 0.70
C GLU A 125 -2.35 -25.64 0.08
N ARG A 126 -2.30 -25.78 -1.25
CA ARG A 126 -1.16 -26.39 -1.91
C ARG A 126 0.09 -25.52 -1.82
N LEU A 127 -0.01 -24.22 -2.04
CA LEU A 127 1.09 -23.28 -1.83
C LEU A 127 1.60 -23.31 -0.39
N LYS A 128 0.69 -23.38 0.59
CA LYS A 128 1.03 -23.51 2.01
C LYS A 128 1.80 -24.80 2.33
N GLN A 129 1.41 -25.92 1.72
CA GLN A 129 2.17 -27.16 1.85
C GLN A 129 3.58 -27.05 1.26
N LEU A 130 3.72 -26.45 0.07
CA LEU A 130 5.02 -26.23 -0.56
C LEU A 130 5.89 -25.30 0.29
N ASP A 131 5.31 -24.23 0.84
CA ASP A 131 6.00 -23.30 1.74
C ASP A 131 6.48 -23.98 3.03
N LEU A 132 5.65 -24.80 3.66
CA LEU A 132 6.01 -25.52 4.89
C LEU A 132 7.09 -26.58 4.68
N ASN A 133 7.09 -27.26 3.53
CA ASN A 133 8.07 -28.29 3.21
C ASN A 133 9.44 -27.70 2.86
N SER A 134 9.47 -26.45 2.40
CA SER A 134 10.70 -25.75 2.03
C SER A 134 11.26 -24.96 3.22
N LYS A 135 12.38 -25.43 3.77
CA LYS A 135 13.08 -24.74 4.86
C LYS A 135 13.75 -23.43 4.39
N ASP A 136 14.46 -23.49 3.26
CA ASP A 136 15.23 -22.33 2.76
C ASP A 136 15.19 -22.16 1.22
N LYS A 137 14.94 -23.22 0.44
CA LYS A 137 14.91 -23.18 -1.02
C LYS A 137 13.93 -24.18 -1.59
N PHE A 138 13.24 -23.77 -2.65
CA PHE A 138 12.34 -24.61 -3.42
C PHE A 138 13.13 -25.43 -4.45
N SER A 139 12.70 -26.67 -4.68
CA SER A 139 13.18 -27.48 -5.81
C SER A 139 12.67 -26.93 -7.14
N ASP A 140 13.26 -27.34 -8.27
CA ASP A 140 12.79 -26.91 -9.58
C ASP A 140 11.35 -27.41 -9.86
N GLU A 141 11.00 -28.61 -9.36
CA GLU A 141 9.64 -29.13 -9.39
C GLU A 141 8.68 -28.24 -8.58
N ASP A 142 9.06 -27.87 -7.35
CA ASP A 142 8.23 -26.98 -6.51
C ASP A 142 8.03 -25.62 -7.19
N LEU A 143 9.08 -25.05 -7.80
CA LEU A 143 9.01 -23.76 -8.48
C LEU A 143 8.06 -23.79 -9.69
N ASN A 144 8.08 -24.87 -10.47
CA ASN A 144 7.16 -25.05 -11.59
C ASN A 144 5.72 -25.21 -11.12
N GLU A 145 5.50 -25.97 -10.05
CA GLU A 145 4.17 -26.12 -9.45
C GLU A 145 3.66 -24.78 -8.89
N MET A 146 4.50 -24.05 -8.15
CA MET A 146 4.17 -22.72 -7.64
C MET A 146 3.76 -21.75 -8.74
N MET A 147 4.47 -21.75 -9.87
CA MET A 147 4.15 -20.89 -11.01
C MET A 147 2.72 -21.14 -11.48
N GLY A 148 2.35 -22.41 -11.71
CA GLY A 148 0.98 -22.78 -12.11
C GLY A 148 -0.08 -22.43 -11.07
N LEU A 149 0.24 -22.54 -9.78
CA LEU A 149 -0.65 -22.17 -8.69
C LEU A 149 -0.86 -20.66 -8.60
N PHE A 150 0.20 -19.85 -8.73
CA PHE A 150 0.09 -18.40 -8.73
C PHE A 150 -0.64 -17.86 -9.97
N ASP A 151 -0.36 -18.40 -11.15
CA ASP A 151 -1.07 -18.02 -12.38
C ASP A 151 -2.58 -18.26 -12.24
N LYS A 152 -2.96 -19.39 -11.64
CA LYS A 152 -4.35 -19.70 -11.31
C LYS A 152 -4.95 -18.72 -10.30
N LEU A 153 -4.21 -18.34 -9.25
CA LEU A 153 -4.66 -17.32 -8.29
C LEU A 153 -4.84 -15.94 -8.96
N ILE A 154 -3.94 -15.56 -9.87
CA ILE A 154 -4.03 -14.31 -10.63
C ILE A 154 -5.29 -14.31 -11.50
N GLU A 155 -5.58 -15.42 -12.19
CA GLU A 155 -6.79 -15.56 -13.00
C GLU A 155 -8.06 -15.45 -12.14
N LEU A 156 -8.11 -16.18 -11.02
CA LEU A 156 -9.29 -16.20 -10.13
C LEU A 156 -9.52 -14.85 -9.44
N CYS A 157 -8.47 -14.19 -8.97
CA CYS A 157 -8.57 -12.89 -8.28
C CYS A 157 -8.59 -11.69 -9.24
N GLY A 158 -8.21 -11.87 -10.52
CA GLY A 158 -8.25 -10.83 -11.54
C GLY A 158 -9.50 -10.85 -12.44
N GLY A 159 -10.29 -11.93 -12.40
CA GLY A 159 -11.50 -12.10 -13.22
C GLY A 159 -12.72 -11.31 -12.74
N ASN A 160 -13.89 -11.59 -13.32
CA ASN A 160 -15.15 -10.88 -13.02
C ASN A 160 -15.56 -10.97 -11.53
N GLU A 161 -15.25 -12.09 -10.86
CA GLU A 161 -15.49 -12.29 -9.42
C GLU A 161 -14.23 -12.01 -8.58
N GLY A 162 -13.26 -11.30 -9.17
CA GLY A 162 -11.92 -11.13 -8.63
C GLY A 162 -11.88 -10.49 -7.24
N SER A 163 -12.73 -9.49 -6.98
CA SER A 163 -12.81 -8.84 -5.67
C SER A 163 -13.34 -9.78 -4.57
N VAL A 164 -14.30 -10.65 -4.88
CA VAL A 164 -14.81 -11.65 -3.93
C VAL A 164 -13.75 -12.70 -3.66
N ASN A 165 -13.09 -13.20 -4.71
CA ASN A 165 -12.01 -14.18 -4.57
C ASN A 165 -10.81 -13.62 -3.79
N ALA A 166 -10.43 -12.36 -4.03
CA ALA A 166 -9.36 -11.69 -3.28
C ALA A 166 -9.71 -11.56 -1.79
N ALA A 167 -10.95 -11.20 -1.46
CA ALA A 167 -11.43 -11.11 -0.09
C ALA A 167 -11.45 -12.49 0.60
N VAL A 168 -11.92 -13.55 -0.09
CA VAL A 168 -11.85 -14.94 0.39
C VAL A 168 -10.40 -15.36 0.63
N ALA A 169 -9.50 -15.13 -0.33
CA ALA A 169 -8.09 -15.48 -0.19
C ALA A 169 -7.43 -14.76 0.99
N THR A 170 -7.76 -13.48 1.18
CA THR A 170 -7.27 -12.68 2.31
C THR A 170 -7.76 -13.24 3.64
N LYS A 171 -9.07 -13.54 3.78
CA LYS A 171 -9.60 -14.14 5.03
C LYS A 171 -9.02 -15.52 5.33
N ASN A 172 -8.48 -16.21 4.33
CA ASN A 172 -7.81 -17.51 4.45
C ASN A 172 -6.26 -17.40 4.55
N GLY A 173 -5.72 -16.24 4.93
CA GLY A 173 -4.29 -16.05 5.19
C GLY A 173 -3.41 -15.94 3.94
N GLY A 174 -4.01 -15.58 2.80
CA GLY A 174 -3.31 -15.47 1.53
C GLY A 174 -2.20 -14.41 1.55
N VAL A 175 -2.42 -13.26 2.19
CA VAL A 175 -1.43 -12.17 2.25
C VAL A 175 -0.16 -12.64 2.98
N GLU A 176 -0.32 -13.28 4.14
CA GLU A 176 0.77 -13.80 4.95
C GLU A 176 1.53 -14.91 4.23
N LEU A 177 0.81 -15.82 3.57
CA LEU A 177 1.41 -16.89 2.79
C LEU A 177 2.25 -16.33 1.63
N VAL A 178 1.72 -15.40 0.85
CA VAL A 178 2.47 -14.81 -0.28
C VAL A 178 3.67 -14.01 0.25
N CYS A 179 3.56 -13.31 1.38
CA CYS A 179 4.71 -12.66 2.04
C CYS A 179 5.80 -13.68 2.43
N SER A 180 5.42 -14.81 3.03
CA SER A 180 6.35 -15.90 3.40
C SER A 180 7.11 -16.43 2.18
N ILE A 181 6.39 -16.70 1.09
CA ILE A 181 6.97 -17.21 -0.15
C ILE A 181 7.87 -16.14 -0.79
N CYS A 182 7.44 -14.88 -0.90
CA CYS A 182 8.25 -13.77 -1.39
C CYS A 182 9.58 -13.64 -0.63
N TYR A 183 9.54 -13.78 0.70
CA TYR A 183 10.75 -13.72 1.53
C TYR A 183 11.75 -14.82 1.16
N LYS A 184 11.29 -16.07 0.99
CA LYS A 184 12.14 -17.20 0.57
C LYS A 184 12.59 -17.08 -0.89
N MET A 185 11.78 -16.47 -1.74
CA MET A 185 12.01 -16.30 -3.18
C MET A 185 12.88 -15.11 -3.55
N ARG A 186 13.25 -14.25 -2.60
CA ARG A 186 14.01 -13.00 -2.84
C ARG A 186 15.30 -13.21 -3.67
N CYS A 187 15.97 -14.36 -3.51
CA CYS A 187 17.17 -14.72 -4.29
C CYS A 187 16.94 -15.96 -5.19
N GLY A 188 15.68 -16.30 -5.46
CA GLY A 188 15.27 -17.49 -6.20
C GLY A 188 14.85 -17.21 -7.64
N SER A 189 13.90 -18.00 -8.16
CA SER A 189 13.33 -17.81 -9.50
C SER A 189 12.58 -16.49 -9.62
N LYS A 190 13.07 -15.61 -10.50
CA LYS A 190 12.45 -14.31 -10.80
C LYS A 190 11.02 -14.43 -11.33
N ARG A 191 10.74 -15.45 -12.16
CA ARG A 191 9.41 -15.68 -12.72
C ARG A 191 8.37 -15.97 -11.65
N VAL A 192 8.72 -16.84 -10.69
CA VAL A 192 7.84 -17.16 -9.56
C VAL A 192 7.68 -15.94 -8.66
N LEU A 193 8.75 -15.19 -8.41
CA LEU A 193 8.69 -13.94 -7.65
C LEU A 193 7.76 -12.90 -8.30
N ASP A 194 7.83 -12.73 -9.62
CA ASP A 194 6.92 -11.84 -10.36
C ASP A 194 5.44 -12.28 -10.20
N SER A 195 5.14 -13.58 -10.36
CA SER A 195 3.78 -14.09 -10.11
C SER A 195 3.35 -13.89 -8.64
N CYS A 196 4.25 -14.05 -7.66
CA CYS A 196 3.96 -13.76 -6.25
C CYS A 196 3.57 -12.29 -6.05
N LEU A 197 4.34 -11.37 -6.63
CA LEU A 197 4.10 -9.92 -6.52
C LEU A 197 2.78 -9.54 -7.20
N LYS A 198 2.46 -10.11 -8.37
CA LYS A 198 1.17 -9.93 -9.04
C LYS A 198 0.01 -10.43 -8.19
N THR A 199 0.12 -11.62 -7.59
CA THR A 199 -0.88 -12.13 -6.64
C THR A 199 -1.01 -11.20 -5.43
N MET A 200 0.10 -10.75 -4.85
CA MET A 200 0.09 -9.83 -3.70
C MET A 200 -0.65 -8.52 -4.03
N ALA A 201 -0.43 -7.94 -5.21
CA ALA A 201 -1.10 -6.71 -5.63
C ALA A 201 -2.63 -6.87 -5.75
N LEU A 202 -3.12 -8.09 -6.01
CA LEU A 202 -4.55 -8.41 -6.01
C LEU A 202 -5.10 -8.64 -4.60
N LEU A 203 -4.31 -9.25 -3.71
CA LEU A 203 -4.74 -9.57 -2.35
C LEU A 203 -4.74 -8.35 -1.43
N VAL A 204 -3.84 -7.39 -1.64
CA VAL A 204 -3.78 -6.16 -0.83
C VAL A 204 -4.66 -5.09 -1.47
N HIS A 205 -5.95 -5.05 -1.09
CA HIS A 205 -6.97 -4.26 -1.78
C HIS A 205 -7.88 -3.44 -0.85
N ASP A 206 -7.84 -3.70 0.45
CA ASP A 206 -8.67 -3.04 1.46
C ASP A 206 -7.88 -2.74 2.75
N VAL A 207 -8.52 -2.06 3.70
CA VAL A 207 -7.89 -1.65 4.97
C VAL A 207 -7.40 -2.86 5.78
N GLN A 208 -8.12 -3.98 5.75
CA GLN A 208 -7.75 -5.16 6.53
C GLN A 208 -6.54 -5.87 5.93
N SER A 209 -6.55 -6.15 4.62
CA SER A 209 -5.45 -6.76 3.89
C SER A 209 -4.18 -5.90 3.91
N THR A 210 -4.31 -4.57 3.80
CA THR A 210 -3.18 -3.63 3.92
C THR A 210 -2.58 -3.66 5.33
N GLU A 211 -3.40 -3.75 6.38
CA GLU A 211 -2.91 -3.87 7.75
C GLU A 211 -2.23 -5.21 8.01
N THR A 212 -2.78 -6.32 7.50
CA THR A 212 -2.12 -7.63 7.54
C THR A 212 -0.76 -7.60 6.83
N PHE A 213 -0.71 -7.01 5.63
CA PHE A 213 0.52 -6.84 4.87
C PHE A 213 1.55 -6.00 5.65
N ARG A 214 1.12 -4.88 6.25
CA ARG A 214 1.98 -3.98 7.02
C ARG A 214 2.54 -4.65 8.27
N THR A 215 1.69 -5.27 9.08
CA THR A 215 2.08 -5.93 10.34
C THR A 215 2.98 -7.15 10.12
N GLY A 216 2.81 -7.84 8.98
CA GLY A 216 3.72 -8.90 8.52
C GLY A 216 5.10 -8.41 8.03
N GLY A 217 5.38 -7.11 8.03
CA GLY A 217 6.64 -6.54 7.53
C GLY A 217 6.70 -6.43 6.00
N GLY A 218 5.55 -6.49 5.32
CA GLY A 218 5.41 -6.44 3.86
C GLY A 218 6.13 -5.26 3.20
N PRO A 219 5.99 -4.00 3.68
CA PRO A 219 6.67 -2.85 3.07
C PRO A 219 8.19 -3.00 3.04
N LYS A 220 8.79 -3.49 4.12
CA LYS A 220 10.24 -3.72 4.21
C LYS A 220 10.69 -4.86 3.29
N LEU A 221 9.93 -5.94 3.23
CA LEU A 221 10.18 -7.05 2.31
C LEU A 221 10.13 -6.56 0.85
N LEU A 222 9.12 -5.77 0.49
CA LEU A 222 8.93 -5.28 -0.87
C LEU A 222 10.03 -4.32 -1.31
N VAL A 223 10.41 -3.36 -0.46
CA VAL A 223 11.53 -2.44 -0.76
C VAL A 223 12.83 -3.22 -0.98
N ASN A 224 13.09 -4.24 -0.15
CA ASN A 224 14.23 -5.12 -0.32
C ASN A 224 14.20 -5.90 -1.65
N ILE A 225 13.03 -6.39 -2.08
CA ILE A 225 12.86 -7.05 -3.38
C ILE A 225 13.12 -6.07 -4.53
N LEU A 226 12.61 -4.84 -4.44
CA LEU A 226 12.82 -3.81 -5.47
C LEU A 226 14.29 -3.39 -5.58
N ILE A 227 15.01 -3.32 -4.45
CA ILE A 227 16.46 -3.04 -4.43
C ILE A 227 17.22 -4.18 -5.13
N ASP A 228 16.93 -5.43 -4.79
CA ASP A 228 17.62 -6.59 -5.36
C ASP A 228 17.27 -6.81 -6.85
N GLY A 229 16.02 -6.50 -7.22
CA GLY A 229 15.46 -6.64 -8.56
C GLY A 229 15.54 -5.38 -9.42
N ASN A 230 16.39 -4.41 -9.08
CA ASN A 230 16.35 -3.06 -9.67
C ASN A 230 16.69 -2.97 -11.18
N GLU A 231 17.13 -4.06 -11.78
CA GLU A 231 17.42 -4.16 -13.23
C GLU A 231 16.36 -4.97 -13.98
N ASP A 232 15.39 -5.56 -13.27
CA ASP A 232 14.41 -6.47 -13.85
C ASP A 232 13.05 -5.75 -14.02
N PRO A 233 12.63 -5.42 -15.25
CA PRO A 233 11.43 -4.63 -15.49
C PRO A 233 10.15 -5.33 -15.05
N GLU A 234 10.10 -6.67 -15.07
CA GLU A 234 8.92 -7.43 -14.63
C GLU A 234 8.77 -7.31 -13.11
N ILE A 235 9.85 -7.55 -12.36
CA ILE A 235 9.88 -7.41 -10.89
C ILE A 235 9.59 -5.98 -10.46
N LEU A 236 10.15 -4.99 -11.15
CA LEU A 236 9.86 -3.60 -10.86
C LEU A 236 8.39 -3.28 -11.14
N ASN A 237 7.83 -3.76 -12.26
CA ASN A 237 6.45 -3.49 -12.61
C ASN A 237 5.48 -4.14 -11.61
N SER A 238 5.65 -5.41 -11.27
CA SER A 238 4.79 -6.08 -10.28
C SER A 238 5.04 -5.56 -8.86
N GLY A 239 6.29 -5.27 -8.49
CA GLY A 239 6.63 -4.73 -7.18
C GLY A 239 6.05 -3.34 -6.92
N PHE A 240 6.15 -2.40 -7.88
CA PHE A 240 5.49 -1.09 -7.74
C PHE A 240 3.97 -1.18 -7.81
N ALA A 241 3.41 -2.20 -8.46
CA ALA A 241 1.97 -2.46 -8.39
C ALA A 241 1.55 -2.82 -6.96
N VAL A 242 2.35 -3.60 -6.23
CA VAL A 242 2.12 -3.86 -4.79
C VAL A 242 2.28 -2.59 -3.96
N VAL A 243 3.26 -1.72 -4.25
CA VAL A 243 3.39 -0.42 -3.57
C VAL A 243 2.10 0.39 -3.75
N ALA A 244 1.61 0.53 -4.97
CA ALA A 244 0.38 1.27 -5.26
C ALA A 244 -0.84 0.63 -4.58
N ALA A 245 -1.02 -0.68 -4.68
CA ALA A 245 -2.15 -1.39 -4.08
C ALA A 245 -2.15 -1.23 -2.54
N SER A 246 -0.99 -1.47 -1.90
CA SER A 246 -0.86 -1.41 -0.45
C SER A 246 -0.93 -0.01 0.16
N ALA A 247 -0.52 1.01 -0.59
CA ALA A 247 -0.55 2.41 -0.13
C ALA A 247 -1.90 3.11 -0.38
N THR A 248 -2.78 2.56 -1.21
CA THR A 248 -4.06 3.17 -1.54
C THR A 248 -4.95 3.23 -0.29
N GLY A 249 -5.38 4.44 0.08
CA GLY A 249 -6.26 4.66 1.23
C GLY A 249 -5.65 4.30 2.59
N ASN A 250 -4.33 4.20 2.71
CA ASN A 250 -3.65 3.86 3.97
C ASN A 250 -2.39 4.71 4.19
N GLU A 251 -2.52 5.77 4.99
CA GLU A 251 -1.42 6.71 5.26
C GLU A 251 -0.29 6.11 6.10
N VAL A 252 -0.59 5.11 6.94
CA VAL A 252 0.43 4.41 7.75
C VAL A 252 1.35 3.57 6.85
N VAL A 253 0.80 2.94 5.82
CA VAL A 253 1.60 2.22 4.82
C VAL A 253 2.42 3.18 3.96
N LYS A 254 1.85 4.33 3.55
CA LYS A 254 2.61 5.39 2.85
C LYS A 254 3.79 5.86 3.68
N GLU A 255 3.57 6.17 4.96
CA GLU A 255 4.63 6.56 5.89
C GLU A 255 5.73 5.50 5.97
N SER A 256 5.35 4.23 6.13
CA SER A 256 6.29 3.10 6.18
C SER A 256 7.19 3.05 4.93
N TYR A 257 6.64 3.23 3.73
CA TYR A 257 7.45 3.29 2.51
C TYR A 257 8.38 4.51 2.45
N MET A 258 7.90 5.67 2.90
CA MET A 258 8.68 6.90 2.93
C MET A 258 9.83 6.86 3.96
N GLU A 259 9.66 6.14 5.07
CA GLU A 259 10.74 5.84 6.02
C GLU A 259 11.78 4.89 5.43
N LEU A 260 11.33 3.91 4.64
CA LEU A 260 12.16 2.94 3.92
C LEU A 260 12.82 3.51 2.64
N LYS A 261 12.72 4.83 2.41
CA LYS A 261 13.36 5.55 1.29
C LYS A 261 12.91 5.11 -0.10
N ILE A 262 11.62 4.77 -0.24
CA ILE A 262 11.03 4.45 -1.56
C ILE A 262 11.19 5.61 -2.55
N ASP A 263 11.20 6.86 -2.06
CA ASP A 263 11.35 8.08 -2.87
C ASP A 263 12.71 8.12 -3.58
N GLU A 264 13.78 7.76 -2.87
CA GLU A 264 15.14 7.69 -3.42
C GLU A 264 15.26 6.54 -4.44
N LEU A 265 14.68 5.37 -4.14
CA LEU A 265 14.69 4.22 -5.04
C LEU A 265 13.92 4.49 -6.34
N ILE A 266 12.75 5.12 -6.26
CA ILE A 266 11.95 5.51 -7.42
C ILE A 266 12.76 6.46 -8.34
N LEU A 267 13.43 7.45 -7.75
CA LEU A 267 14.26 8.39 -8.51
C LEU A 267 15.42 7.67 -9.20
N GLU A 268 16.11 6.77 -8.49
CA GLU A 268 17.21 5.99 -9.05
C GLU A 268 16.75 5.21 -10.29
N ILE A 269 15.62 4.50 -10.17
CA ILE A 269 15.06 3.68 -11.26
C ILE A 269 14.65 4.55 -12.44
N LEU A 270 13.93 5.65 -12.23
CA LEU A 270 13.55 6.58 -13.31
C LEU A 270 14.78 7.20 -14.00
N SER A 271 15.84 7.48 -13.24
CA SER A 271 17.08 8.07 -13.80
C SER A 271 17.87 7.07 -14.66
N ARG A 272 17.67 5.76 -14.45
CA ARG A 272 18.32 4.69 -15.22
C ARG A 272 17.50 4.24 -16.42
N GLN A 273 16.17 4.45 -16.42
CA GLN A 273 15.30 4.03 -17.52
C GLN A 273 15.67 4.71 -18.83
N ARG A 274 15.98 3.91 -19.85
CA ARG A 274 16.33 4.41 -21.19
C ARG A 274 15.20 4.27 -22.21
N ASN A 275 14.36 3.23 -22.12
CA ASN A 275 13.29 2.96 -23.10
C ASN A 275 12.07 2.20 -22.51
N ASP A 276 12.29 1.30 -21.54
CA ASP A 276 11.19 0.50 -20.95
C ASP A 276 10.55 1.27 -19.80
N SER A 277 9.37 1.82 -20.07
CA SER A 277 8.62 2.57 -19.09
C SER A 277 7.82 1.66 -18.17
N ILE A 278 8.01 1.80 -16.87
CA ILE A 278 7.36 0.97 -15.85
C ILE A 278 6.11 1.71 -15.38
N GLN A 279 4.94 1.36 -15.94
CA GLN A 279 3.70 2.10 -15.66
C GLN A 279 3.34 2.13 -14.18
N SER A 280 3.47 0.99 -13.48
CA SER A 280 3.12 0.88 -12.06
C SER A 280 3.99 1.75 -11.15
N LEU A 281 5.20 2.11 -11.57
CA LEU A 281 6.06 3.05 -10.85
C LEU A 281 5.40 4.44 -10.78
N TYR A 282 4.83 4.92 -11.89
CA TYR A 282 4.10 6.20 -11.88
C TYR A 282 2.82 6.14 -11.06
N ASP A 283 2.13 4.99 -11.06
CA ASP A 283 0.97 4.77 -10.19
C ASP A 283 1.36 4.77 -8.71
N ALA A 284 2.51 4.16 -8.35
CA ALA A 284 3.04 4.22 -7.00
C ALA A 284 3.34 5.66 -6.57
N ILE A 285 3.97 6.48 -7.42
CA ILE A 285 4.19 7.91 -7.13
C ILE A 285 2.85 8.62 -6.91
N ARG A 286 1.87 8.40 -7.80
CA ARG A 286 0.55 9.01 -7.70
C ARG A 286 -0.13 8.66 -6.38
N VAL A 287 -0.17 7.38 -6.02
CA VAL A 287 -0.83 6.89 -4.79
C VAL A 287 -0.12 7.40 -3.54
N LEU A 288 1.21 7.32 -3.48
CA LEU A 288 2.02 7.82 -2.36
C LEU A 288 1.82 9.32 -2.12
N LEU A 289 1.37 10.07 -3.13
CA LEU A 289 1.17 11.52 -3.10
C LEU A 289 -0.31 11.95 -3.15
N THR A 290 -1.26 11.01 -3.07
CA THR A 290 -2.69 11.31 -3.05
C THR A 290 -3.22 11.19 -1.62
N PRO A 291 -3.92 12.19 -1.06
CA PRO A 291 -4.55 12.08 0.26
C PRO A 291 -5.90 11.35 0.12
N ASP A 292 -5.88 10.03 0.04
CA ASP A 292 -7.04 9.15 -0.20
C ASP A 292 -7.45 8.28 1.00
N ASP A 293 -6.86 8.51 2.17
CA ASP A 293 -7.25 7.86 3.43
C ASP A 293 -8.26 8.76 4.18
N ASP A 294 -9.49 8.28 4.29
CA ASP A 294 -10.60 8.99 4.94
C ASP A 294 -10.64 8.80 6.47
N GLN A 295 -9.76 7.94 7.01
CA GLN A 295 -9.69 7.65 8.44
C GLN A 295 -8.80 8.63 9.20
N VAL A 296 -7.92 9.36 8.49
CA VAL A 296 -7.03 10.35 9.08
C VAL A 296 -7.52 11.78 8.87
N VAL A 297 -7.31 12.63 9.89
CA VAL A 297 -7.70 14.05 9.83
C VAL A 297 -6.72 14.88 8.99
N ALA A 298 -5.45 14.47 8.91
CA ALA A 298 -4.41 15.17 8.17
C ALA A 298 -3.44 14.18 7.53
N SER A 299 -3.28 14.29 6.22
CA SER A 299 -2.34 13.48 5.42
C SER A 299 -0.99 14.17 5.29
N GLN A 300 0.09 13.38 5.24
CA GLN A 300 1.48 13.87 5.09
C GLN A 300 1.94 13.95 3.63
N VAL A 301 1.06 13.62 2.66
CA VAL A 301 1.41 13.53 1.24
C VAL A 301 1.97 14.83 0.66
N TYR A 302 1.57 16.00 1.18
CA TYR A 302 2.18 17.28 0.79
C TYR A 302 3.67 17.34 1.19
N GLY A 303 4.00 16.86 2.39
CA GLY A 303 5.38 16.70 2.85
C GLY A 303 6.16 15.70 2.01
N TYR A 304 5.53 14.59 1.61
CA TYR A 304 6.13 13.59 0.73
C TYR A 304 6.43 14.18 -0.66
N ALA A 305 5.48 14.91 -1.27
CA ALA A 305 5.69 15.57 -2.56
C ALA A 305 6.89 16.54 -2.52
N ARG A 306 7.05 17.29 -1.42
CA ARG A 306 8.23 18.15 -1.20
C ARG A 306 9.53 17.35 -1.06
N ARG A 307 9.52 16.19 -0.40
CA ARG A 307 10.68 15.30 -0.33
C ARG A 307 11.09 14.80 -1.71
N PHE A 308 10.13 14.30 -2.48
CA PHE A 308 10.29 13.90 -3.87
C PHE A 308 10.87 15.03 -4.74
N ALA A 309 10.35 16.24 -4.62
CA ALA A 309 10.87 17.38 -5.36
C ALA A 309 12.30 17.74 -4.95
N LYS A 310 12.61 17.72 -3.64
CA LYS A 310 13.94 18.03 -3.11
C LYS A 310 15.03 17.08 -3.63
N ILE A 311 14.70 15.81 -3.86
CA ILE A 311 15.65 14.85 -4.44
C ILE A 311 15.74 14.95 -5.97
N GLY A 312 14.90 15.76 -6.63
CA GLY A 312 15.00 16.05 -8.07
C GLY A 312 14.07 15.23 -8.95
N ILE A 313 12.98 14.67 -8.42
CA ILE A 313 12.03 13.85 -9.21
C ILE A 313 11.42 14.60 -10.40
N ALA A 314 11.25 15.93 -10.28
CA ALA A 314 10.62 16.74 -11.32
C ALA A 314 11.35 16.62 -12.67
N ARG A 315 12.68 16.65 -12.64
CA ARG A 315 13.51 16.45 -13.84
C ARG A 315 13.31 15.08 -14.45
N ALA A 316 13.28 14.03 -13.63
CA ALA A 316 13.12 12.66 -14.10
C ALA A 316 11.75 12.44 -14.74
N LEU A 317 10.69 12.94 -14.12
CA LEU A 317 9.32 12.85 -14.66
C LEU A 317 9.12 13.67 -15.92
N VAL A 318 9.70 14.88 -16.01
CA VAL A 318 9.68 15.68 -17.25
C VAL A 318 10.42 14.95 -18.36
N HIS A 319 11.54 14.29 -18.05
CA HIS A 319 12.26 13.48 -19.05
C HIS A 319 11.36 12.39 -19.65
N SER A 320 10.54 11.72 -18.84
CA SER A 320 9.57 10.72 -19.30
C SER A 320 8.48 11.28 -20.25
N LEU A 321 8.22 12.59 -20.22
CA LEU A 321 7.25 13.23 -21.12
C LEU A 321 7.84 13.53 -22.51
N HIS A 322 9.17 13.60 -22.66
CA HIS A 322 9.79 14.02 -23.92
C HIS A 322 9.54 13.08 -25.10
N ALA A 323 9.30 11.80 -24.83
CA ALA A 323 8.90 10.82 -25.83
C ALA A 323 7.48 11.05 -26.39
N GLY A 324 6.69 11.94 -25.76
CA GLY A 324 5.37 12.35 -26.24
C GLY A 324 4.44 11.17 -26.46
N LEU A 325 3.65 11.23 -27.54
CA LEU A 325 2.65 10.20 -27.86
C LEU A 325 3.26 8.84 -28.22
N SER A 326 4.57 8.77 -28.51
CA SER A 326 5.27 7.50 -28.70
C SER A 326 5.45 6.72 -27.39
N SER A 327 5.32 7.38 -26.24
CA SER A 327 5.44 6.73 -24.94
C SER A 327 4.09 6.17 -24.47
N PRO A 328 3.97 4.84 -24.24
CA PRO A 328 2.76 4.24 -23.67
C PRO A 328 2.51 4.70 -22.22
N SER A 329 3.48 5.36 -21.59
CA SER A 329 3.40 5.83 -20.20
C SER A 329 3.13 7.32 -20.06
N LEU A 330 2.95 8.06 -21.16
CA LEU A 330 2.76 9.51 -21.15
C LEU A 330 1.66 9.94 -20.16
N ILE A 331 0.53 9.23 -20.16
CA ILE A 331 -0.60 9.51 -19.26
C ILE A 331 -0.18 9.32 -17.80
N SER A 332 0.37 8.16 -17.44
CA SER A 332 0.75 7.85 -16.06
C SER A 332 1.84 8.79 -15.56
N ALA A 333 2.85 9.08 -16.39
CA ALA A 333 3.90 10.05 -16.10
C ALA A 333 3.35 11.48 -15.87
N SER A 334 2.39 11.91 -16.69
CA SER A 334 1.74 13.22 -16.52
C SER A 334 0.94 13.30 -15.21
N ILE A 335 0.25 12.23 -14.83
CA ILE A 335 -0.51 12.21 -13.57
C ILE A 335 0.45 12.17 -12.36
N ALA A 336 1.53 11.40 -12.43
CA ALA A 336 2.57 11.39 -11.39
C ALA A 336 3.22 12.78 -11.24
N LEU A 337 3.55 13.45 -12.34
CA LEU A 337 4.09 14.80 -12.31
C LEU A 337 3.10 15.81 -11.70
N LYS A 338 1.81 15.66 -12.00
CA LYS A 338 0.74 16.46 -11.39
C LYS A 338 0.63 16.26 -9.88
N ALA A 339 0.87 15.04 -9.40
CA ALA A 339 0.87 14.70 -7.98
C ALA A 339 2.06 15.33 -7.23
N VAL A 340 3.22 15.46 -7.90
CA VAL A 340 4.41 16.12 -7.35
C VAL A 340 4.28 17.65 -7.32
N ALA A 341 3.63 18.26 -8.32
CA ALA A 341 3.51 19.71 -8.51
C ALA A 341 2.59 20.41 -7.48
N VAL A 342 2.92 20.36 -6.19
CA VAL A 342 2.05 20.83 -5.09
C VAL A 342 2.25 22.29 -4.68
N ASN A 343 3.26 22.99 -5.20
CA ASN A 343 3.52 24.41 -4.93
C ASN A 343 4.31 25.10 -6.06
N ASP A 344 4.41 26.42 -5.98
CA ASP A 344 5.03 27.27 -7.00
C ASP A 344 6.52 26.97 -7.23
N GLU A 345 7.27 26.62 -6.18
CA GLU A 345 8.69 26.25 -6.30
C GLU A 345 8.87 24.99 -7.13
N ILE A 346 8.00 23.99 -6.91
CA ILE A 346 8.02 22.74 -7.66
C ILE A 346 7.52 22.97 -9.09
N CYS A 347 6.43 23.73 -9.29
CA CYS A 347 5.95 24.08 -10.63
C CYS A 347 7.02 24.83 -11.44
N LYS A 348 7.74 25.77 -10.81
CA LYS A 348 8.89 26.44 -11.42
C LYS A 348 9.99 25.44 -11.80
N SER A 349 10.31 24.47 -10.93
CA SER A 349 11.27 23.41 -11.27
C SER A 349 10.81 22.59 -12.48
N VAL A 350 9.52 22.27 -12.60
CA VAL A 350 8.98 21.57 -13.78
C VAL A 350 9.16 22.40 -15.04
N ALA A 351 8.84 23.69 -14.98
CA ALA A 351 9.02 24.63 -16.10
C ALA A 351 10.49 24.74 -16.53
N GLU A 352 11.41 24.90 -15.57
CA GLU A 352 12.85 25.01 -15.83
C GLU A 352 13.45 23.74 -16.45
N ASN A 353 12.84 22.57 -16.22
CA ASN A 353 13.24 21.31 -16.87
C ASN A 353 12.62 21.10 -18.27
N GLY A 354 11.88 22.07 -18.80
CA GLY A 354 11.23 21.98 -20.12
C GLY A 354 9.87 21.28 -20.10
N GLY A 355 9.25 21.12 -18.93
CA GLY A 355 7.97 20.44 -18.78
C GLY A 355 6.83 21.12 -19.53
N ILE A 356 6.78 22.46 -19.55
CA ILE A 356 5.75 23.22 -20.27
C ILE A 356 5.86 22.96 -21.78
N ASP A 357 7.08 23.02 -22.35
CA ASP A 357 7.30 22.78 -23.78
C ASP A 357 6.95 21.33 -24.17
N ALA A 358 7.25 20.36 -23.30
CA ALA A 358 6.86 18.97 -23.51
C ALA A 358 5.33 18.80 -23.52
N LEU A 359 4.61 19.46 -22.60
CA LEU A 359 3.15 19.38 -22.51
C LEU A 359 2.45 20.05 -23.70
N LEU A 360 2.89 21.23 -24.11
CA LEU A 360 2.33 21.93 -25.27
C LEU A 360 2.48 21.08 -26.54
N ARG A 361 3.67 20.51 -26.78
CA ARG A 361 3.88 19.57 -27.88
C ARG A 361 2.94 18.37 -27.81
N CYS A 362 2.77 17.76 -26.63
CA CYS A 362 1.85 16.63 -26.46
C CYS A 362 0.40 17.01 -26.73
N ILE A 363 -0.03 18.23 -26.36
CA ILE A 363 -1.39 18.72 -26.62
C ILE A 363 -1.62 18.92 -28.11
N ASP A 364 -0.68 19.55 -28.81
CA ASP A 364 -0.74 19.79 -30.25
C ASP A 364 -0.81 18.46 -31.02
N ASP A 365 0.12 17.55 -30.75
CA ASP A 365 0.18 16.21 -31.37
C ASP A 365 -1.10 15.41 -31.08
N SER A 366 -1.65 15.51 -29.86
CA SER A 366 -2.92 14.86 -29.50
C SER A 366 -4.12 15.45 -30.22
N GLY A 367 -4.10 16.76 -30.49
CA GLY A 367 -5.10 17.43 -31.32
C GLY A 367 -5.09 16.90 -32.76
N LEU A 368 -3.89 16.72 -33.33
CA LEU A 368 -3.72 16.17 -34.68
C LEU A 368 -4.16 14.70 -34.78
N GLN A 369 -3.85 13.89 -33.77
CA GLN A 369 -4.21 12.47 -33.75
C GLN A 369 -5.61 12.18 -33.19
N GLY A 370 -6.35 13.19 -32.73
CA GLY A 370 -7.67 13.04 -32.10
C GLY A 370 -7.65 12.33 -30.74
N ASN A 371 -6.51 12.28 -30.05
CA ASN A 371 -6.35 11.61 -28.76
C ASN A 371 -6.86 12.50 -27.60
N LYS A 372 -8.18 12.48 -27.39
CA LYS A 372 -8.85 13.28 -26.34
C LYS A 372 -8.36 12.99 -24.92
N THR A 373 -7.91 11.77 -24.66
CA THR A 373 -7.45 11.37 -23.32
C THR A 373 -6.12 12.04 -22.99
N VAL A 374 -5.15 11.96 -23.90
CA VAL A 374 -3.83 12.60 -23.70
C VAL A 374 -3.98 14.12 -23.61
N ALA A 375 -4.75 14.74 -24.51
CA ALA A 375 -5.00 16.18 -24.47
C ALA A 375 -5.59 16.63 -23.12
N ARG A 376 -6.62 15.93 -22.62
CA ARG A 376 -7.24 16.24 -21.32
C ARG A 376 -6.25 16.13 -20.16
N ILE A 377 -5.43 15.09 -20.13
CA ILE A 377 -4.45 14.87 -19.05
C ILE A 377 -3.34 15.94 -19.10
N CYS A 378 -2.81 16.23 -20.29
CA CYS A 378 -1.78 17.27 -20.46
C CYS A 378 -2.31 18.66 -20.08
N CYS A 379 -3.52 19.02 -20.51
CA CYS A 379 -4.17 20.29 -20.10
C CYS A 379 -4.40 20.34 -18.58
N SER A 380 -4.77 19.22 -17.97
CA SER A 380 -5.01 19.15 -16.51
C SER A 380 -3.73 19.26 -15.68
N LEU A 381 -2.59 18.88 -16.23
CA LEU A 381 -1.27 19.11 -15.65
C LEU A 381 -0.82 20.56 -15.89
N LEU A 382 -1.00 21.07 -17.11
CA LEU A 382 -0.68 22.47 -17.47
C LEU A 382 -1.53 23.49 -16.70
N SER A 383 -2.74 23.16 -16.25
CA SER A 383 -3.51 24.05 -15.39
C SER A 383 -2.95 24.18 -13.97
N LYS A 384 -1.94 23.36 -13.62
CA LYS A 384 -1.34 23.28 -12.29
C LYS A 384 0.12 23.72 -12.26
N VAL A 385 0.85 23.50 -13.35
CA VAL A 385 2.24 23.94 -13.59
C VAL A 385 2.22 25.19 -14.45
#